data_AF-A0A7J5EJ03-F1
#
_entry.id   AF-A0A7J5EJ03-F1
#
_cell.length_a   1.000
_cell.length_b   1.000
_cell.length_c   1.000
_cell.angle_alpha   90.00
_cell.angle_beta   90.00
_cell.angle_gamma   90.00
#
_symmetry.space_group_name_H-M   'P 1'
#
loop_
_entity.id
_entity.type
_entity.pdbx_description
1 polymer ?
#
loop_
_entity_poly.entity_id
_entity_poly.type
_entity_poly.pdbx_seq_one_letter_code
_entity_poly.pdbx_strand_id
1 'polypeptide(L)'
;LLHGECVGLGLVAMARISHRLGVAGADLEPRITEALAATGLPTDLTPWLTPEVLARVTVDKKRRGTHIGFVVCATAGDCRVIDVAPADIADLLRP
;
A
#
# COMPACT_ATOMS: atom_id res chain seq x y z
N LEU A 1 -6.80 12.05 -9.96
CA LEU A 1 -5.40 11.61 -9.86
C LEU A 1 -4.94 11.07 -11.21
N LEU A 2 -3.75 11.45 -11.64
CA LEU A 2 -3.01 10.85 -12.75
C LEU A 2 -2.45 9.49 -12.34
N HIS A 3 -2.05 8.67 -13.31
CA HIS A 3 -1.53 7.33 -13.04
C HIS A 3 -0.33 7.33 -12.07
N GLY A 4 0.65 8.22 -12.29
CA GLY A 4 1.83 8.32 -11.42
C GLY A 4 1.50 8.71 -9.98
N GLU A 5 0.49 9.55 -9.78
CA GLU A 5 0.00 9.93 -8.45
C GLU A 5 -0.64 8.74 -7.72
N CYS A 6 -1.46 7.97 -8.44
CA CYS A 6 -2.04 6.74 -7.90
C CYS A 6 -0.96 5.71 -7.53
N VAL A 7 0.07 5.57 -8.36
CA VAL A 7 1.20 4.66 -8.11
C VAL A 7 1.98 5.11 -6.87
N GLY A 8 2.26 6.40 -6.73
CA GLY A 8 2.93 6.95 -5.55
C GLY A 8 2.17 6.66 -4.25
N LEU A 9 0.87 6.94 -4.22
CA LEU A 9 0.01 6.62 -3.07
C LEU A 9 -0.05 5.11 -2.79
N GLY A 10 -0.02 4.27 -3.84
CA GLY A 10 0.09 2.82 -3.70
C GLY A 10 1.39 2.35 -3.04
N LEU A 11 2.51 3.05 -3.24
CA LEU A 11 3.78 2.76 -2.57
C LEU A 11 3.71 3.11 -1.07
N VAL A 12 3.04 4.21 -0.71
CA VAL A 12 2.77 4.56 0.70
C VAL A 12 1.91 3.48 1.36
N ALA A 13 0.84 3.05 0.68
CA ALA A 13 -0.03 1.97 1.15
C ALA A 13 0.76 0.65 1.37
N MET A 14 1.62 0.30 0.43
CA MET A 14 2.49 -0.87 0.51
C MET A 14 3.44 -0.79 1.71
N ALA A 15 4.09 0.35 1.96
CA ALA A 15 4.97 0.50 3.12
C ALA A 15 4.21 0.37 4.45
N ARG A 16 3.05 1.01 4.56
CA ARG A 16 2.19 0.92 5.75
C ARG A 16 1.80 -0.52 6.06
N ILE A 17 1.32 -1.25 5.05
CA ILE A 17 0.95 -2.66 5.18
C ILE A 17 2.17 -3.52 5.54
N SER A 18 3.31 -3.28 4.88
CA SER A 18 4.54 -4.03 5.16
C SER A 18 4.99 -3.84 6.61
N HIS A 19 4.89 -2.62 7.14
CA HIS A 19 5.17 -2.35 8.54
C HIS A 19 4.19 -3.06 9.48
N ARG A 20 2.88 -2.93 9.24
CA ARG A 20 1.85 -3.56 10.10
C ARG A 20 1.87 -5.08 10.09
N LEU A 21 2.34 -5.69 9.00
CA LEU A 21 2.58 -7.14 8.91
C LEU A 21 3.92 -7.58 9.52
N GLY A 22 4.70 -6.66 10.10
CA GLY A 22 6.01 -6.96 10.68
C GLY A 22 7.10 -7.29 9.65
N VAL A 23 6.87 -6.98 8.37
CA VAL A 23 7.83 -7.22 7.27
C VAL A 23 8.86 -6.09 7.19
N ALA A 24 8.44 -4.86 7.51
CA ALA A 24 9.28 -3.66 7.45
C ALA A 24 9.37 -2.93 8.79
N GLY A 25 10.49 -2.23 8.98
CA GLY A 25 10.63 -1.24 10.05
C GLY A 25 9.68 -0.05 9.86
N ALA A 26 9.44 0.68 10.96
CA ALA A 26 8.61 1.88 10.96
C ALA A 26 9.20 3.03 10.11
N ASP A 27 10.47 2.92 9.70
CA ASP A 27 11.19 3.89 8.88
C ASP A 27 10.85 3.78 7.38
N LEU A 28 10.25 2.68 6.93
CA LEU A 28 10.00 2.46 5.50
C LEU A 28 9.00 3.47 4.91
N GLU A 29 7.86 3.69 5.57
CA GLU A 29 6.82 4.63 5.10
C GLU A 29 7.35 6.08 5.04
N PRO A 30 8.05 6.62 6.08
CA PRO A 30 8.72 7.91 6.00
C PRO A 30 9.71 8.03 4.84
N ARG A 31 10.56 7.03 4.62
CA ARG A 31 11.56 7.04 3.55
C ARG A 31 10.93 7.07 2.15
N ILE A 32 9.87 6.29 1.94
CA ILE A 32 9.12 6.32 0.67
C ILE A 32 8.43 7.67 0.49
N THR A 33 7.83 8.19 1.56
CA THR A 33 7.15 9.48 1.55
C THR A 33 8.12 10.63 1.19
N GLU A 34 9.31 10.68 1.78
CA GLU A 34 10.34 11.67 1.42
C GLU A 34 10.75 11.57 -0.05
N ALA A 35 11.00 10.35 -0.54
CA ALA A 35 11.40 10.14 -1.93
C ALA A 35 10.31 10.57 -2.92
N LEU A 36 9.05 10.27 -2.64
CA LEU A 36 7.92 10.70 -3.46
C LEU A 36 7.72 12.21 -3.42
N ALA A 37 7.81 12.82 -2.24
CA ALA A 37 7.68 14.26 -2.08
C ALA A 37 8.75 15.03 -2.87
N ALA A 38 9.98 14.52 -2.94
CA ALA A 38 11.05 15.10 -3.76
C ALA A 38 10.73 15.13 -5.28
N THR A 39 9.78 14.30 -5.73
CA THR A 39 9.31 14.28 -7.12
C THR A 39 8.05 15.11 -7.35
N GLY A 40 7.51 15.75 -6.31
CA GLY A 40 6.24 16.50 -6.36
C GLY A 40 5.00 15.61 -6.40
N LEU A 41 5.11 14.32 -6.13
CA LEU A 41 3.98 13.40 -6.06
C LEU A 41 3.23 13.52 -4.73
N PRO A 42 1.90 13.29 -4.72
CA PRO A 42 1.13 13.25 -3.49
C PRO A 42 1.54 12.07 -2.62
N THR A 43 1.63 12.30 -1.31
CA THR A 43 2.05 11.31 -0.33
C THR A 43 1.00 11.05 0.75
N ASP A 44 0.05 11.95 0.93
CA ASP A 44 -1.03 11.76 1.89
C ASP A 44 -2.08 10.79 1.33
N LEU A 45 -2.02 9.55 1.81
CA LEU A 45 -2.97 8.50 1.47
C LEU A 45 -4.32 8.69 2.18
N THR A 46 -4.36 9.39 3.31
CA THR A 46 -5.51 9.46 4.23
C THR A 46 -6.82 9.91 3.56
N PRO A 47 -6.84 10.96 2.71
CA PRO A 47 -8.06 11.42 2.04
C PRO A 47 -8.66 10.38 1.09
N TRP A 48 -7.85 9.41 0.64
CA TRP A 48 -8.23 8.41 -0.35
C TRP A 48 -8.66 7.09 0.28
N LEU A 49 -8.51 6.91 1.59
CA LEU A 49 -8.96 5.71 2.32
C LEU A 49 -10.45 5.74 2.64
N THR A 50 -11.27 6.14 1.67
CA THR A 50 -12.73 6.16 1.83
C THR A 50 -13.29 4.73 1.75
N PRO A 51 -14.46 4.46 2.35
CA PRO A 51 -15.10 3.14 2.25
C PRO A 51 -15.30 2.66 0.81
N GLU A 52 -15.58 3.58 -0.12
CA GLU A 52 -15.74 3.27 -1.54
C GLU A 52 -14.42 2.79 -2.17
N VAL A 53 -13.31 3.49 -1.90
CA VAL A 53 -11.99 3.11 -2.41
C VAL A 53 -11.54 1.79 -1.80
N LEU A 54 -11.71 1.61 -0.49
CA LEU A 54 -11.39 0.35 0.19
C LEU A 54 -12.22 -0.82 -0.35
N ALA A 55 -13.50 -0.60 -0.66
CA ALA A 55 -14.33 -1.62 -1.30
C ALA A 55 -13.80 -2.01 -2.69
N ARG A 56 -13.19 -1.09 -3.44
CA ARG A 56 -12.61 -1.38 -4.77
C ARG A 56 -11.32 -2.19 -4.69
N VAL A 57 -10.54 -2.08 -3.61
CA VAL A 57 -9.35 -2.93 -3.37
C VAL A 57 -9.73 -4.42 -3.36
N THR A 58 -10.95 -4.75 -2.92
CA THR A 58 -11.44 -6.13 -2.86
C THR A 58 -11.82 -6.74 -4.22
N VAL A 59 -11.89 -5.92 -5.28
CA VAL A 59 -12.27 -6.32 -6.65
C VAL A 59 -11.04 -6.54 -7.55
N ASP A 60 -9.83 -6.46 -7.01
CA ASP A 60 -8.59 -6.55 -7.77
C ASP A 60 -8.45 -7.90 -8.52
N LYS A 61 -8.02 -7.82 -9.79
CA LYS A 61 -7.86 -8.98 -10.69
C LYS A 61 -6.76 -9.96 -10.26
N LYS A 62 -5.93 -9.63 -9.26
CA LYS A 62 -4.94 -10.55 -8.65
C LYS A 62 -5.55 -11.56 -7.68
N ARG A 63 -6.88 -11.56 -7.52
CA ARG A 63 -7.60 -12.50 -6.68
C ARG A 63 -7.45 -13.94 -7.20
N ARG A 64 -6.72 -14.78 -6.46
CA ARG A 64 -6.73 -16.24 -6.62
C ARG A 64 -7.65 -16.82 -5.54
N GLY A 65 -8.93 -16.97 -5.85
CA GLY A 65 -9.93 -17.46 -4.89
C GLY A 65 -10.31 -16.43 -3.83
N THR A 66 -9.94 -16.65 -2.56
CA THR A 66 -10.28 -15.74 -1.43
C THR A 66 -9.19 -14.74 -1.07
N HIS A 67 -7.99 -14.86 -1.67
CA HIS A 67 -6.82 -14.04 -1.35
C HIS A 67 -6.36 -13.23 -2.56
N ILE A 68 -5.70 -12.10 -2.27
CA ILE A 68 -5.08 -11.22 -3.27
C ILE A 68 -3.56 -11.30 -3.07
N GLY A 69 -2.82 -11.48 -4.17
CA GLY A 69 -1.37 -11.32 -4.16
C GLY A 69 -0.99 -9.86 -3.95
N PHE A 70 -0.61 -9.52 -2.72
CA PHE A 70 -0.19 -8.18 -2.31
C PHE A 70 1.35 -8.10 -2.29
N VAL A 71 1.90 -7.00 -2.81
CA VAL A 71 3.35 -6.76 -2.77
C VAL A 71 3.69 -6.17 -1.41
N VAL A 72 4.63 -6.78 -0.69
CA VAL A 72 5.24 -6.22 0.52
C VAL A 72 6.71 -5.98 0.28
N CYS A 73 7.26 -5.01 0.99
CA CYS A 73 8.64 -4.56 0.89
C CYS A 73 9.24 -4.57 2.29
N ALA A 74 10.33 -5.30 2.50
CA ALA A 74 11.05 -5.29 3.78
C ALA A 74 12.01 -4.10 3.86
N THR A 75 12.78 -3.91 2.79
CA THR A 75 13.69 -2.77 2.57
C THR A 75 13.75 -2.44 1.08
N ALA A 76 14.26 -1.26 0.72
CA ALA A 76 14.38 -0.89 -0.70
C ALA A 76 15.18 -1.94 -1.50
N GLY A 77 14.52 -2.56 -2.48
CA GLY A 77 15.08 -3.63 -3.29
C GLY A 77 14.72 -5.05 -2.84
N ASP A 78 14.13 -5.21 -1.65
CA ASP A 78 13.66 -6.49 -1.10
C ASP A 78 12.13 -6.53 -1.03
N CYS A 79 11.52 -6.92 -2.15
CA CYS A 79 10.07 -7.03 -2.31
C CYS A 79 9.66 -8.46 -2.60
N ARG A 80 8.52 -8.88 -2.04
CA ARG A 80 7.90 -10.18 -2.32
C ARG A 80 6.39 -10.07 -2.41
N VAL A 81 5.78 -11.02 -3.08
CA VAL A 81 4.32 -11.15 -3.11
C VAL A 81 3.90 -12.09 -1.99
N ILE A 82 2.92 -11.66 -1.20
CA ILE A 82 2.27 -12.48 -0.19
C ILE A 82 0.77 -12.55 -0.46
N ASP A 83 0.12 -13.62 -0.02
CA ASP A 83 -1.33 -13.71 -0.07
C ASP A 83 -1.93 -13.01 1.15
N VAL A 84 -2.81 -12.04 0.91
CA VAL A 84 -3.51 -11.30 1.96
C VAL A 84 -5.01 -11.37 1.70
N ALA A 85 -5.79 -11.55 2.77
CA ALA A 85 -7.25 -11.47 2.63
C ALA A 85 -7.65 -10.02 2.34
N PRO A 86 -8.58 -9.76 1.41
CA PRO A 86 -9.00 -8.40 1.09
C PRO A 86 -9.48 -7.59 2.30
N ALA A 87 -10.11 -8.25 3.28
CA ALA A 87 -10.58 -7.61 4.51
C ALA A 87 -9.44 -7.05 5.36
N ASP A 88 -8.34 -7.80 5.48
CA ASP A 88 -7.17 -7.39 6.26
C ASP A 88 -6.52 -6.14 5.67
N ILE A 89 -6.50 -6.00 4.33
CA ILE A 89 -5.94 -4.82 3.66
C ILE A 89 -6.64 -3.54 4.12
N ALA A 90 -7.97 -3.57 4.21
CA ALA A 90 -8.73 -2.40 4.64
C ALA A 90 -8.41 -2.01 6.08
N ASP A 91 -8.28 -2.99 6.99
CA ASP A 91 -7.94 -2.74 8.39
C ASP A 91 -6.47 -2.31 8.58
N LEU A 92 -5.55 -2.84 7.77
CA LEU A 92 -4.14 -2.47 7.79
C LEU A 92 -3.89 -1.05 7.25
N LEU A 93 -4.76 -0.54 6.38
CA LEU A 93 -4.61 0.81 5.83
C LEU A 93 -5.21 1.91 6.70
N ARG A 94 -6.20 1.58 7.54
CA ARG A 94 -6.82 2.53 8.46
C ARG A 94 -5.76 3.17 9.37
N PRO A 95 -5.82 4.49 9.60
CA PRO A 95 -4.91 5.18 10.52
C PRO A 95 -4.86 4.49 11.89
#